data_AF-A0A7C6R9S7-F1
#
_entry.id   AF-A0A7C6R9S7-F1
#
_cell.length_a   1.000
_cell.length_b   1.000
_cell.length_c   1.000
_cell.angle_alpha   90.00
_cell.angle_beta   90.00
_cell.angle_gamma   90.00
#
_symmetry.space_group_name_H-M   'P 1'
#
loop_
_entity.id
_entity.type
_entity.pdbx_description
1 polymer ?
#
loop_
_entity_poly.entity_id
_entity_poly.type
_entity_poly.pdbx_seq_one_letter_code
_entity_poly.pdbx_strand_id
1 'polypeptide(L)'
;MANLKLGKLPDRTPAKITITVAADLNQALRDYANLYRATYGEAESVAELIPFMLEAFLDSDRAFAKARKEGLPETNIDKPARRARTPRAGDSEAASPAVSSASQFQE
;
A
#
# COMPACT_ATOMS: atom_id res chain seq x y z
N MET A 1 37.21 -3.05 -11.85
CA MET A 1 36.03 -3.81 -12.33
C MET A 1 34.92 -2.80 -12.60
N ALA A 2 34.20 -2.92 -13.72
CA ALA A 2 33.54 -1.80 -14.40
C ALA A 2 32.39 -1.15 -13.59
N ASN A 3 32.59 0.10 -13.19
CA ASN A 3 31.54 1.01 -12.71
C ASN A 3 30.79 1.59 -13.92
N LEU A 4 29.71 0.93 -14.35
CA LEU A 4 28.77 1.50 -15.32
C LEU A 4 27.99 2.65 -14.65
N LYS A 5 28.15 3.87 -15.18
CA LYS A 5 27.41 5.07 -14.76
C LYS A 5 25.91 5.02 -15.08
N LEU A 6 25.50 4.06 -15.92
CA LEU A 6 24.11 3.79 -16.25
C LEU A 6 23.72 2.48 -15.54
N GLY A 7 22.92 2.60 -14.48
CA GLY A 7 22.28 1.44 -13.85
C GLY A 7 21.40 0.69 -14.86
N LYS A 8 21.06 -0.57 -14.56
CA LYS A 8 20.18 -1.39 -15.39
C LYS A 8 18.94 -0.58 -15.79
N LEU A 9 18.67 -0.50 -17.09
CA LEU A 9 17.49 0.18 -17.61
C LEU A 9 16.24 -0.42 -16.94
N PRO A 10 15.24 0.40 -16.59
CA PRO A 10 13.98 -0.10 -16.06
C PRO A 10 13.39 -1.12 -17.03
N ASP A 11 12.74 -2.14 -16.49
CA ASP A 11 12.03 -3.11 -17.31
C ASP A 11 10.96 -2.38 -18.12
N ARG A 12 11.13 -2.39 -19.44
CA ARG A 12 10.22 -1.77 -20.41
C ARG A 12 9.32 -2.81 -21.08
N THR A 13 9.26 -4.02 -20.54
CA THR A 13 8.43 -5.08 -21.11
C THR A 13 6.96 -4.66 -20.99
N PRO A 14 6.24 -4.49 -22.11
CA PRO A 14 4.82 -4.13 -22.06
C PRO A 14 4.04 -5.27 -21.40
N ALA A 15 3.29 -4.94 -20.35
CA ALA A 15 2.42 -5.88 -19.67
C ALA A 15 1.01 -5.83 -20.29
N LYS A 16 0.53 -6.97 -20.81
CA LYS A 16 -0.86 -7.07 -21.29
C LYS A 16 -1.79 -7.29 -20.11
N ILE A 17 -2.73 -6.38 -19.90
CA ILE A 17 -3.76 -6.46 -18.86
C ILE A 17 -5.12 -6.64 -19.54
N THR A 18 -5.81 -7.74 -19.24
CA THR A 18 -7.21 -7.93 -19.65
C THR A 18 -8.12 -7.50 -18.51
N ILE A 19 -9.02 -6.54 -18.77
CA ILE A 19 -9.98 -6.03 -17.79
C ILE A 19 -11.42 -6.29 -18.25
N THR A 20 -12.32 -6.50 -17.28
CA THR A 20 -13.76 -6.47 -17.52
C THR A 20 -14.30 -5.18 -16.91
N VAL A 21 -15.04 -4.40 -17.69
CA VAL A 21 -15.64 -3.14 -17.26
C VAL A 21 -17.16 -3.24 -17.31
N ALA A 22 -17.85 -2.48 -16.46
CA ALA A 22 -19.30 -2.37 -16.52
C ALA A 22 -19.76 -1.74 -17.85
N ALA A 23 -21.00 -2.02 -18.25
CA ALA A 23 -21.58 -1.50 -19.48
C ALA A 23 -21.55 0.04 -19.53
N ASP A 24 -21.87 0.69 -18.41
CA ASP A 24 -21.89 2.15 -18.31
C ASP A 24 -20.51 2.77 -18.54
N LEU A 25 -19.46 2.16 -17.97
CA LEU A 25 -18.09 2.62 -18.18
C LEU A 25 -17.63 2.40 -19.63
N ASN A 26 -17.98 1.27 -20.24
CA ASN A 26 -17.68 1.03 -21.64
C ASN A 26 -18.36 2.06 -22.56
N GLN A 27 -19.60 2.46 -22.26
CA GLN A 27 -20.29 3.51 -23.02
C GLN A 27 -19.59 4.87 -22.85
N ALA A 28 -19.27 5.25 -21.60
CA ALA A 28 -18.55 6.50 -21.33
C ALA A 28 -17.19 6.56 -22.03
N LEU A 29 -16.45 5.43 -22.09
CA LEU A 29 -15.17 5.34 -22.80
C LEU A 29 -15.34 5.52 -24.31
N ARG A 30 -16.41 4.96 -24.90
CA ARG A 30 -16.73 5.15 -26.33
C ARG A 30 -17.09 6.61 -26.64
N ASP A 31 -17.87 7.24 -25.77
CA ASP A 31 -18.24 8.65 -25.91
C ASP A 31 -17.00 9.55 -25.81
N TYR A 32 -16.08 9.22 -24.89
CA TYR A 32 -14.80 9.91 -24.79
C TYR A 32 -13.96 9.75 -26.07
N ALA A 33 -13.87 8.55 -26.65
CA ALA A 33 -13.14 8.33 -27.90
C ALA A 33 -13.75 9.14 -29.07
N ASN A 34 -15.08 9.23 -29.13
CA ASN A 34 -15.77 10.07 -30.10
C ASN A 34 -15.44 11.56 -29.92
N LEU A 35 -15.41 12.02 -28.66
CA LEU A 35 -15.03 13.40 -28.33
C LEU A 35 -13.56 13.69 -28.66
N TYR A 36 -12.66 12.75 -28.37
CA TYR A 36 -11.24 12.84 -28.72
C TYR A 36 -11.08 13.03 -30.23
N ARG A 37 -11.75 12.20 -31.02
CA ARG A 37 -11.77 12.33 -32.48
C ARG A 37 -12.35 13.66 -32.95
N ALA A 38 -13.43 14.13 -32.34
CA ALA A 38 -14.01 15.42 -32.69
C ALA A 38 -13.07 16.60 -32.37
N THR A 39 -12.26 16.47 -31.31
CA THR A 39 -11.37 17.52 -30.82
C THR A 39 -10.05 17.57 -31.60
N TYR A 40 -9.44 16.42 -31.89
CA TYR A 40 -8.10 16.31 -32.47
C TYR A 40 -8.11 15.83 -33.92
N GLY A 41 -9.25 15.38 -34.45
CA GLY A 41 -9.37 14.82 -35.80
C GLY A 41 -8.87 13.37 -35.92
N GLU A 42 -8.24 12.82 -34.89
CA GLU A 42 -7.66 11.49 -34.87
C GLU A 42 -8.59 10.46 -34.21
N ALA A 43 -8.81 9.35 -34.90
CA ALA A 43 -9.64 8.26 -34.42
C ALA A 43 -8.77 7.23 -33.71
N GLU A 44 -8.62 7.38 -32.40
CA GLU A 44 -7.95 6.40 -31.55
C GLU A 44 -8.94 5.43 -30.90
N SER A 45 -8.52 4.17 -30.75
CA SER A 45 -9.36 3.18 -30.09
C SER A 45 -9.37 3.41 -28.58
N VAL A 46 -10.46 3.00 -27.90
CA VAL A 46 -10.53 3.03 -26.44
C VAL A 46 -9.35 2.30 -25.79
N ALA A 47 -8.89 1.20 -26.40
CA ALA A 47 -7.77 0.42 -25.88
C ALA A 47 -6.44 1.19 -25.91
N GLU A 48 -6.24 2.07 -26.91
CA GLU A 48 -5.04 2.92 -27.01
C GLU A 48 -5.13 4.12 -26.07
N LEU A 49 -6.34 4.65 -25.83
CA LEU A 49 -6.54 5.77 -24.92
C LEU A 49 -6.42 5.38 -23.43
N ILE A 50 -6.83 4.16 -23.06
CA ILE A 50 -6.83 3.68 -21.66
C ILE A 50 -5.45 3.84 -20.99
N PRO A 51 -4.31 3.40 -21.57
CA PRO A 51 -3.00 3.60 -20.98
C PRO A 51 -2.71 5.07 -20.62
N PHE A 52 -2.97 6.00 -21.53
CA PHE A 52 -2.75 7.44 -21.29
C PHE A 52 -3.69 8.00 -20.22
N MET A 53 -4.95 7.56 -20.18
CA MET A 53 -5.88 7.94 -19.12
C MET A 53 -5.41 7.44 -17.75
N LEU A 54 -4.89 6.21 -17.66
CA LEU A 54 -4.40 5.63 -16.42
C LEU A 54 -3.12 6.33 -15.95
N GLU A 55 -2.19 6.64 -16.86
CA GLU A 55 -1.00 7.42 -16.55
C GLU A 55 -1.37 8.81 -16.00
N ALA A 56 -2.24 9.53 -16.70
CA ALA A 56 -2.72 10.85 -16.25
C ALA A 56 -3.41 10.77 -14.88
N PHE A 57 -4.20 9.71 -14.64
CA PHE A 57 -4.84 9.48 -13.35
C PHE A 57 -3.80 9.27 -12.23
N LEU A 58 -2.84 8.36 -12.44
CA LEU A 58 -1.78 8.06 -11.46
C LEU A 58 -0.89 9.28 -11.17
N ASP A 59 -0.59 10.08 -12.19
CA ASP A 59 0.18 11.32 -12.04
C ASP A 59 -0.59 12.40 -11.29
N SER A 60 -1.92 12.43 -11.42
CA SER A 60 -2.78 13.38 -10.71
C SER A 60 -2.98 13.04 -9.23
N ASP A 61 -2.80 11.78 -8.84
CA ASP A 61 -3.00 11.31 -7.47
C ASP A 61 -1.78 11.62 -6.58
N ARG A 62 -1.87 12.73 -5.84
CA ARG A 62 -0.83 13.15 -4.89
C ARG A 62 -0.63 12.18 -3.74
N ALA A 63 -1.69 11.49 -3.29
CA ALA A 63 -1.57 10.52 -2.20
C ALA A 63 -0.79 9.30 -2.68
N PHE A 64 -1.07 8.83 -3.90
CA PHE A 64 -0.30 7.80 -4.56
C PHE A 64 1.17 8.21 -4.76
N ALA A 65 1.42 9.42 -5.26
CA ALA A 65 2.78 9.93 -5.46
C ALA A 65 3.60 9.96 -4.16
N LYS A 66 2.98 10.38 -3.04
CA LYS A 66 3.61 10.34 -1.71
C LYS A 66 3.90 8.92 -1.26
N ALA A 67 2.91 8.02 -1.33
CA ALA A 67 3.07 6.62 -0.95
C ALA A 67 4.17 5.93 -1.76
N ARG A 68 4.28 6.22 -3.06
CA ARG A 68 5.35 5.67 -3.91
C ARG A 68 6.75 6.16 -3.50
N LYS A 69 6.87 7.40 -3.00
CA LYS A 69 8.13 7.98 -2.54
C LYS A 69 8.53 7.48 -1.14
N GLU A 70 7.56 7.42 -0.23
CA GLU A 70 7.76 7.03 1.17
C GLU A 70 7.90 5.51 1.34
N GLY A 71 7.59 4.75 0.29
CA GLY A 71 7.51 3.30 0.28
C GLY A 71 6.04 2.89 0.39
N LEU A 72 5.58 2.10 -0.57
CA LEU A 72 4.22 1.56 -0.54
C LEU A 72 4.04 0.81 0.77
N PRO A 73 2.91 1.01 1.49
CA PRO A 73 2.67 0.28 2.73
C PRO A 73 2.72 -1.21 2.40
N GLU A 74 3.67 -1.94 2.98
CA GLU A 74 3.69 -3.39 2.82
C GLU A 74 2.43 -3.95 3.47
N THR A 75 1.46 -4.33 2.65
CA THR A 75 0.43 -5.29 3.07
C THR A 75 1.12 -6.64 3.17
N ASN A 76 1.89 -6.84 4.24
CA ASN A 76 2.48 -8.12 4.57
C ASN A 76 1.35 -9.01 5.10
N ILE A 77 0.48 -9.48 4.20
CA ILE A 77 -0.69 -10.31 4.52
C ILE A 77 -0.24 -11.65 5.14
N ASP A 78 1.02 -12.03 4.95
CA ASP A 78 1.59 -13.30 5.42
C ASP A 78 2.51 -13.21 6.66
N LYS A 79 2.71 -12.03 7.26
CA LYS A 79 3.62 -11.92 8.42
C LYS A 79 2.84 -11.73 9.72
N PRO A 80 2.88 -12.68 10.67
CA PRO A 80 2.18 -12.52 11.94
C PRO A 80 2.74 -11.29 12.64
N ALA A 81 1.83 -10.40 13.04
CA ALA A 81 2.10 -9.16 13.73
C ALA A 81 3.19 -9.37 14.79
N ARG A 82 4.37 -8.78 14.57
CA ARG A 82 5.43 -8.78 15.58
C ARG A 82 4.89 -8.06 16.80
N ARG A 83 4.49 -8.85 17.81
CA ARG A 83 4.06 -8.39 19.12
C ARG A 83 4.97 -7.25 19.56
N ALA A 84 4.39 -6.06 19.70
CA ALA A 84 5.06 -4.94 20.32
C ALA A 84 5.63 -5.43 21.65
N ARG A 85 6.96 -5.38 21.79
CA ARG A 85 7.63 -5.68 23.05
C ARG A 85 7.19 -4.64 24.06
N THR A 86 6.39 -5.06 25.04
CA THR A 86 6.12 -4.28 26.25
C THR A 86 7.46 -3.94 26.91
N PRO A 87 7.72 -2.68 27.30
CA PRO A 87 8.92 -2.37 28.06
C PRO A 87 8.82 -2.95 29.46
N ARG A 88 9.87 -3.70 29.80
CA ARG A 88 10.30 -4.23 31.10
C ARG A 88 9.90 -3.36 32.30
N ALA A 89 9.04 -3.91 33.16
CA ALA A 89 8.95 -3.46 34.55
C ALA A 89 10.10 -4.12 35.32
N GLY A 90 11.03 -3.29 35.76
CA GLY A 90 12.15 -3.70 36.60
C GLY A 90 11.71 -4.12 38.00
N ASP A 91 12.54 -4.99 38.53
CA ASP A 91 12.58 -5.56 39.86
C ASP A 91 12.30 -4.53 40.97
N SER A 92 11.44 -4.90 41.93
CA SER A 92 11.61 -4.46 43.31
C SER A 92 11.22 -5.59 44.26
N GLU A 93 12.25 -6.33 44.61
CA GLU A 93 12.39 -7.15 45.79
C GLU A 93 12.00 -6.35 47.05
N ALA A 94 11.04 -6.87 47.82
CA ALA A 94 10.89 -6.54 49.23
C ALA A 94 10.21 -7.73 49.92
N ALA A 95 11.05 -8.53 50.56
CA ALA A 95 10.67 -9.55 51.51
C ALA A 95 9.65 -9.02 52.55
N SER A 96 8.66 -9.83 52.89
CA SER A 96 7.90 -9.67 54.13
C SER A 96 8.04 -10.95 54.95
N PRO A 97 8.52 -10.86 56.19
CA PRO A 97 8.85 -12.02 57.01
C PRO A 97 7.60 -12.60 57.67
N ALA A 98 7.65 -13.92 57.87
CA ALA A 98 6.80 -14.62 58.80
C ALA A 98 7.07 -14.12 60.23
N VAL A 99 6.00 -13.81 60.97
CA VAL A 99 5.99 -13.87 62.43
C VAL A 99 4.69 -14.50 62.90
N SER A 100 4.84 -15.66 63.52
CA SER A 100 3.88 -16.26 64.43
C SER A 100 3.61 -15.34 65.62
N SER A 101 2.36 -15.25 66.05
CA SER A 101 2.03 -15.13 67.47
C SER A 101 0.69 -15.78 67.76
N ALA A 102 0.74 -16.62 68.78
CA ALA A 102 -0.32 -17.45 69.29
C ALA A 102 -1.17 -16.71 70.33
N SER A 103 -2.33 -17.32 70.62
CA SER A 103 -3.12 -17.22 71.85
C SER A 103 -3.98 -15.98 72.06
N GLN A 104 -5.30 -16.19 72.22
CA GLN A 104 -6.03 -16.25 73.50
C GLN A 104 -7.52 -15.96 73.23
N PHE A 105 -8.42 -16.95 73.24
CA PHE A 105 -9.24 -17.38 74.40
C PHE A 105 -10.04 -16.25 75.07
N GLN A 106 -11.35 -16.21 74.82
CA GLN A 106 -12.41 -15.91 75.81
C GLN A 106 -13.80 -16.31 75.27
N GLU A 107 -14.25 -17.50 75.65
CA GLU A 107 -15.55 -17.76 76.27
C GLU A 107 -15.28 -18.52 77.58
#